data_AF-X0VJ30-F1
#
_entry.id   AF-X0VJ30-F1
#
_cell.length_a   1.000
_cell.length_b   1.000
_cell.length_c   1.000
_cell.angle_alpha   90.00
_cell.angle_beta   90.00
_cell.angle_gamma   90.00
#
_symmetry.space_group_name_H-M   'P 1'
#
loop_
_entity.id
_entity.type
_entity.pdbx_description
1 polymer ?
#
loop_
_entity_poly.entity_id
_entity_poly.type
_entity_poly.pdbx_seq_one_letter_code
_entity_poly.pdbx_strand_id
1 'polypeptide(L)'
;MPDINPHDIEKAIKAIQNIAIMLTGATEAVCEGRILGRFSGEIEANLEGLETDIASLKKKFPGKFPESLKPDKPLSKIRDIAIVLKGENADIEAKCRKGDLGNELTIRATELKGIVQDIRDTLDGKVSRYTSADRMADYGGRVRSSLSYLSPLVTNMGRIILVALVLAVFSFVYLFLTMESENVLLESIRSDQASIERNKDALGGQRQEYEEIREKIKSLENKELIREDRIQLLDLSVEERKIKELIEKDLLSIE
;
A
#
# COMPACT_ATOMS: atom_id res chain seq x y z
N MET A 1 -38.54 20.50 34.52
CA MET A 1 -38.06 20.65 33.13
C MET A 1 -36.61 20.27 33.13
N PRO A 2 -36.15 19.33 32.28
CA PRO A 2 -34.74 18.99 32.25
C PRO A 2 -33.94 20.23 31.83
N ASP A 3 -32.90 20.50 32.60
CA ASP A 3 -31.96 21.58 32.32
C ASP A 3 -31.20 21.17 31.06
N ILE A 4 -31.24 22.00 30.02
CA ILE A 4 -30.50 21.69 28.80
C ILE A 4 -29.07 22.05 29.11
N ASN A 5 -28.23 21.05 29.37
CA ASN A 5 -26.83 21.30 29.59
C ASN A 5 -26.15 21.41 28.21
N PRO A 6 -25.63 22.58 27.82
CA PRO A 6 -24.94 22.76 26.54
C PRO A 6 -23.74 21.82 26.39
N HIS A 7 -23.24 21.29 27.51
CA HIS A 7 -22.15 20.33 27.54
C HIS A 7 -22.54 18.94 27.01
N ASP A 8 -23.83 18.57 27.11
CA ASP A 8 -24.33 17.25 26.69
C ASP A 8 -24.45 17.17 25.16
N ILE A 9 -24.88 18.26 24.52
CA ILE A 9 -24.92 18.38 23.05
C ILE A 9 -23.52 18.26 22.45
N GLU A 10 -22.53 18.97 23.00
CA GLU A 10 -21.15 18.91 22.51
C GLU A 10 -20.54 17.52 22.72
N LYS A 11 -20.87 16.88 23.85
CA LYS A 11 -20.42 15.52 24.17
C LYS A 11 -20.97 14.50 23.18
N ALA A 12 -22.26 14.57 22.84
CA ALA A 12 -22.88 13.66 21.87
C ALA A 12 -22.28 13.82 20.47
N ILE A 13 -22.04 15.06 20.02
CA ILE A 13 -21.37 15.30 18.73
C ILE A 13 -19.94 14.76 18.73
N LYS A 14 -19.18 14.96 19.83
CA LYS A 14 -17.83 14.41 19.96
C LYS A 14 -17.83 12.88 19.94
N ALA A 15 -18.81 12.23 20.56
CA ALA A 15 -18.93 10.77 20.52
C ALA A 15 -19.08 10.26 19.08
N ILE A 16 -19.95 10.90 18.28
CA ILE A 16 -20.12 10.57 16.86
C ILE A 16 -18.83 10.83 16.06
N GLN A 17 -18.12 11.94 16.34
CA GLN A 17 -16.83 12.24 15.69
C GLN A 17 -15.75 11.20 16.03
N ASN A 18 -15.70 10.72 17.27
CA ASN A 18 -14.74 9.69 17.68
C ASN A 18 -14.98 8.37 16.92
N ILE A 19 -16.24 7.97 16.77
CA ILE A 19 -16.61 6.80 15.96
C ILE A 19 -16.19 7.02 14.49
N ALA A 20 -16.41 8.21 13.96
CA ALA A 20 -16.00 8.55 12.59
C ALA A 20 -14.47 8.43 12.38
N ILE A 21 -13.68 8.86 13.36
CA ILE A 21 -12.21 8.71 13.36
C ILE A 21 -11.82 7.24 13.37
N MET A 22 -12.46 6.42 14.22
CA MET A 22 -12.21 4.98 14.27
C MET A 22 -12.52 4.29 12.94
N LEU A 23 -13.61 4.69 12.27
CA LEU A 23 -13.99 4.16 10.95
C LEU A 23 -13.10 4.64 9.81
N THR A 24 -12.41 5.79 9.96
CA THR A 24 -11.52 6.34 8.91
C THR A 24 -10.16 5.63 8.88
N GLY A 25 -9.64 5.25 10.06
CA GLY A 25 -8.38 4.51 10.21
C GLY A 25 -8.58 3.02 10.51
N ALA A 26 -9.76 2.48 10.19
CA ALA A 26 -10.18 1.15 10.60
C ALA A 26 -9.30 0.04 10.02
N THR A 27 -8.89 -0.91 10.87
CA THR A 27 -8.35 -2.20 10.44
C THR A 27 -9.49 -3.16 10.09
N GLU A 28 -9.18 -4.30 9.46
CA GLU A 28 -10.19 -5.28 9.02
C GLU A 28 -11.18 -5.68 10.12
N ALA A 29 -10.71 -5.83 11.37
CA ALA A 29 -11.53 -6.18 12.53
C ALA A 29 -12.55 -5.10 12.93
N VAL A 30 -12.25 -3.82 12.68
CA VAL A 30 -13.17 -2.70 13.00
C VAL A 30 -14.33 -2.63 12.00
N CYS A 31 -14.10 -3.16 10.80
CA CYS A 31 -15.07 -3.17 9.71
C CYS A 31 -15.95 -4.42 9.67
N GLU A 32 -15.85 -5.32 10.64
CA GLU A 32 -16.74 -6.47 10.75
C GLU A 32 -18.18 -6.01 11.06
N GLY A 33 -19.17 -6.62 10.42
CA GLY A 33 -20.58 -6.28 10.59
C GLY A 33 -21.06 -6.16 12.05
N ARG A 34 -20.55 -7.01 12.97
CA ARG A 34 -20.89 -6.93 14.40
C ARG A 34 -20.41 -5.63 15.05
N ILE A 35 -19.19 -5.19 14.71
CA ILE A 35 -18.61 -3.95 15.24
C ILE A 35 -19.30 -2.74 14.61
N LEU A 36 -19.58 -2.79 13.31
CA LEU A 36 -20.33 -1.73 12.63
C LEU A 36 -21.75 -1.58 13.18
N GLY A 37 -22.44 -2.69 13.47
CA GLY A 37 -23.74 -2.67 14.14
C GLY A 37 -23.69 -2.04 15.54
N ARG A 38 -22.60 -2.24 16.29
CA ARG A 38 -22.40 -1.55 17.58
C ARG A 38 -22.22 -0.04 17.38
N PHE A 39 -21.38 0.37 16.43
CA PHE A 39 -21.22 1.79 16.12
C PHE A 39 -22.52 2.43 15.64
N SER A 40 -23.33 1.73 14.84
CA SER A 40 -24.68 2.16 14.47
C SER A 40 -25.52 2.46 15.71
N GLY A 41 -25.59 1.53 16.67
CA GLY A 41 -26.38 1.72 17.89
C GLY A 41 -25.88 2.89 18.75
N GLU A 42 -24.55 3.07 18.87
CA GLU A 42 -23.97 4.20 19.59
C GLU A 42 -24.24 5.54 18.89
N ILE A 43 -24.19 5.59 17.55
CA ILE A 43 -24.54 6.79 16.78
C ILE A 43 -26.04 7.12 16.94
N GLU A 44 -26.92 6.14 16.81
CA GLU A 44 -28.37 6.31 16.96
C GLU A 44 -28.74 6.87 18.34
N ALA A 45 -28.17 6.32 19.41
CA ALA A 45 -28.42 6.78 20.78
C ALA A 45 -27.97 8.24 21.00
N ASN A 46 -26.80 8.62 20.47
CA ASN A 46 -26.31 10.00 20.55
C ASN A 46 -27.18 10.96 19.70
N LEU A 47 -27.65 10.51 18.54
CA LEU A 47 -28.54 11.30 17.67
C LEU A 47 -29.90 11.56 18.30
N GLU A 48 -30.51 10.57 18.94
CA GLU A 48 -31.81 10.72 19.60
C GLU A 48 -31.74 11.75 20.75
N GLY A 49 -30.65 11.71 21.53
CA GLY A 49 -30.36 12.74 22.53
C GLY A 49 -30.22 14.14 21.90
N LEU A 50 -29.43 14.24 20.83
CA LEU A 50 -29.22 15.50 20.10
C LEU A 50 -30.51 16.09 19.52
N GLU A 51 -31.37 15.27 18.92
CA GLU A 51 -32.66 15.71 18.39
C GLU A 51 -33.56 16.24 19.50
N THR A 52 -33.59 15.55 20.65
CA THR A 52 -34.38 15.95 21.82
C THR A 52 -33.88 17.28 22.39
N ASP A 53 -32.57 17.45 22.51
CA ASP A 53 -31.95 18.66 23.04
C ASP A 53 -32.12 19.85 22.09
N ILE A 54 -31.92 19.65 20.79
CA ILE A 54 -32.12 20.70 19.77
C ILE A 54 -33.60 21.10 19.70
N ALA A 55 -34.53 20.14 19.75
CA ALA A 55 -35.97 20.44 19.80
C ALA A 55 -36.34 21.23 21.06
N SER A 56 -35.72 20.90 22.19
CA SER A 56 -35.92 21.61 23.45
C SER A 56 -35.35 23.03 23.40
N LEU A 57 -34.21 23.24 22.75
CA LEU A 57 -33.64 24.58 22.50
C LEU A 57 -34.55 25.42 21.58
N LYS A 58 -35.07 24.82 20.49
CA LYS A 58 -36.04 25.47 19.60
C LYS A 58 -37.28 25.94 20.37
N LYS A 59 -37.78 25.12 21.32
CA LYS A 59 -38.93 25.46 22.18
C LYS A 59 -38.62 26.55 23.21
N LYS A 60 -37.43 26.55 23.82
CA LYS A 60 -37.04 27.56 24.82
C LYS A 60 -36.78 28.94 24.21
N PHE A 61 -36.35 29.01 22.95
CA PHE A 61 -36.01 30.26 22.27
C PHE A 61 -36.75 30.44 20.94
N PRO A 62 -38.09 30.53 20.97
CA PRO A 62 -38.89 30.74 19.76
C PRO A 62 -38.53 32.09 19.12
N GLY A 63 -38.32 32.11 17.81
CA GLY A 63 -37.99 33.33 17.04
C GLY A 63 -36.52 33.74 17.03
N LYS A 64 -35.64 33.09 17.81
CA LYS A 64 -34.17 33.29 17.76
C LYS A 64 -33.43 32.26 16.93
N PHE A 65 -34.13 31.25 16.41
CA PHE A 65 -33.57 30.29 15.45
C PHE A 65 -33.74 30.84 14.03
N PRO A 66 -32.66 31.27 13.37
CA PRO A 66 -32.73 31.68 11.97
C PRO A 66 -33.16 30.50 11.10
N GLU A 67 -34.03 30.71 10.12
CA GLU A 67 -34.40 29.66 9.15
C GLU A 67 -33.20 29.09 8.35
N SER A 68 -32.08 29.83 8.33
CA SER A 68 -30.82 29.38 7.74
C SER A 68 -30.12 28.28 8.56
N LEU A 69 -30.40 28.15 9.86
CA LEU A 69 -29.86 27.11 10.71
C LEU A 69 -30.77 25.87 10.67
N LYS A 70 -30.43 24.94 9.77
CA LYS A 70 -31.18 23.69 9.53
C LYS A 70 -30.41 22.47 10.06
N PRO A 71 -30.42 22.21 11.39
CA PRO A 71 -29.73 21.05 11.97
C PRO A 71 -30.34 19.71 11.52
N ASP A 72 -31.60 19.72 11.08
CA ASP A 72 -32.35 18.52 10.72
C ASP A 72 -31.72 17.76 9.53
N LYS A 73 -31.06 18.48 8.60
CA LYS A 73 -30.40 17.89 7.42
C LYS A 73 -29.14 17.09 7.76
N PRO A 74 -28.14 17.62 8.50
CA PRO A 74 -27.01 16.80 8.93
C PRO A 74 -27.44 15.70 9.90
N LEU A 75 -28.43 15.93 10.78
CA LEU A 75 -28.98 14.88 11.65
C LEU A 75 -29.52 13.69 10.84
N SER A 76 -30.34 13.96 9.81
CA SER A 76 -30.88 12.89 8.97
C SER A 76 -29.77 12.12 8.24
N LYS A 77 -28.74 12.82 7.74
CA LYS A 77 -27.63 12.17 7.03
C LYS A 77 -26.76 11.31 7.95
N ILE A 78 -26.53 11.74 9.20
CA ILE A 78 -25.83 10.91 10.19
C ILE A 78 -26.66 9.65 10.49
N ARG A 79 -27.99 9.80 10.59
CA ARG A 79 -28.91 8.66 10.77
C ARG A 79 -28.86 7.70 9.57
N ASP A 80 -28.84 8.21 8.34
CA ASP A 80 -28.71 7.38 7.14
C ASP A 80 -27.41 6.56 7.18
N ILE A 81 -26.30 7.16 7.61
CA ILE A 81 -25.02 6.46 7.77
C ILE A 81 -25.10 5.39 8.87
N ALA A 82 -25.77 5.67 9.99
CA ALA A 82 -26.00 4.67 11.03
C ALA A 82 -26.79 3.46 10.49
N ILE A 83 -27.87 3.71 9.75
CA ILE A 83 -28.65 2.65 9.10
C ILE A 83 -27.79 1.83 8.14
N VAL A 84 -26.90 2.48 7.38
CA VAL A 84 -25.94 1.78 6.52
C VAL A 84 -24.97 0.93 7.35
N LEU A 85 -24.43 1.42 8.46
CA LEU A 85 -23.51 0.66 9.33
C LEU A 85 -24.17 -0.57 9.96
N LYS A 86 -25.49 -0.58 10.10
CA LYS A 86 -26.26 -1.73 10.59
C LYS A 86 -26.36 -2.87 9.58
N GLY A 87 -26.09 -2.59 8.29
CA GLY A 87 -26.18 -3.59 7.25
C GLY A 87 -25.03 -4.61 7.34
N GLU A 88 -25.38 -5.89 7.41
CA GLU A 88 -24.43 -7.00 7.34
C GLU A 88 -24.18 -7.39 5.87
N ASN A 89 -23.53 -6.52 5.10
CA ASN A 89 -23.16 -6.84 3.73
C ASN A 89 -21.68 -6.53 3.45
N ALA A 90 -21.09 -7.32 2.54
CA ALA A 90 -19.67 -7.21 2.18
C ALA A 90 -19.31 -5.83 1.57
N ASP A 91 -20.27 -5.16 0.94
CA ASP A 91 -20.07 -3.85 0.33
C ASP A 91 -19.86 -2.74 1.38
N ILE A 92 -20.57 -2.82 2.51
CA ILE A 92 -20.43 -1.90 3.64
C ILE A 92 -19.07 -2.11 4.31
N GLU A 93 -18.67 -3.36 4.53
CA GLU A 93 -17.35 -3.67 5.09
C GLU A 93 -16.23 -3.14 4.17
N ALA A 94 -16.37 -3.32 2.86
CA ALA A 94 -15.41 -2.80 1.88
C ALA A 94 -15.33 -1.27 1.89
N LYS A 95 -16.47 -0.56 2.03
CA LYS A 95 -16.49 0.91 2.18
C LYS A 95 -15.88 1.36 3.50
N CYS A 96 -16.09 0.62 4.58
CA CYS A 96 -15.44 0.87 5.86
C CYS A 96 -13.91 0.74 5.74
N ARG A 97 -13.42 -0.33 5.11
CA ARG A 97 -11.96 -0.57 4.94
C ARG A 97 -11.26 0.50 4.10
N LYS A 98 -12.01 1.15 3.20
CA LYS A 98 -11.52 2.30 2.42
C LYS A 98 -11.57 3.61 3.21
N GLY A 99 -12.17 3.63 4.39
CA GLY A 99 -12.40 4.81 5.20
C GLY A 99 -13.57 5.69 4.74
N ASP A 100 -14.32 5.28 3.72
CA ASP A 100 -15.37 6.09 3.09
C ASP A 100 -16.50 6.43 4.10
N LEU A 101 -16.91 5.45 4.91
CA LEU A 101 -17.95 5.64 5.92
C LEU A 101 -17.50 6.57 7.06
N GLY A 102 -16.24 6.45 7.49
CA GLY A 102 -15.66 7.32 8.51
C GLY A 102 -15.51 8.76 8.01
N ASN A 103 -15.09 8.93 6.76
CA ASN A 103 -14.98 10.25 6.12
C ASN A 103 -16.35 10.91 5.99
N GLU A 104 -17.37 10.19 5.50
CA GLU A 104 -18.71 10.73 5.36
C GLU A 104 -19.30 11.13 6.72
N LEU A 105 -19.17 10.26 7.73
CA LEU A 105 -19.64 10.55 9.08
C LEU A 105 -18.95 11.76 9.70
N THR A 106 -17.63 11.92 9.47
CA THR A 106 -16.85 13.07 9.95
C THR A 106 -17.37 14.37 9.36
N ILE A 107 -17.66 14.39 8.05
CA ILE A 107 -18.20 15.57 7.37
C ILE A 107 -19.54 15.95 8.01
N ARG A 108 -20.47 15.01 8.14
CA ARG A 108 -21.81 15.31 8.68
C ARG A 108 -21.79 15.73 10.14
N ALA A 109 -20.98 15.07 10.97
CA ALA A 109 -20.82 15.44 12.38
C ALA A 109 -20.20 16.84 12.54
N THR A 110 -19.29 17.22 11.64
CA THR A 110 -18.69 18.55 11.63
C THR A 110 -19.67 19.63 11.14
N GLU A 111 -20.46 19.34 10.10
CA GLU A 111 -21.57 20.19 9.67
C GLU A 111 -22.55 20.45 10.83
N LEU A 112 -22.93 19.40 11.56
CA LEU A 112 -23.81 19.50 12.72
C LEU A 112 -23.18 20.34 13.85
N LYS A 113 -21.90 20.11 14.16
CA LYS A 113 -21.16 20.89 15.16
C LYS A 113 -21.18 22.38 14.86
N GLY A 114 -20.93 22.75 13.60
CA GLY A 114 -20.95 24.14 13.16
C GLY A 114 -22.32 24.78 13.36
N ILE A 115 -23.39 24.10 12.96
CA ILE A 115 -24.76 24.60 13.13
C ILE A 115 -25.12 24.76 14.62
N VAL A 116 -24.76 23.80 15.47
CA VAL A 116 -25.00 23.88 16.92
C VAL A 116 -24.23 25.05 17.55
N GLN A 117 -23.00 25.28 17.10
CA GLN A 117 -22.19 26.41 17.56
C GLN A 117 -22.79 27.75 17.11
N ASP A 118 -23.30 27.83 15.88
CA ASP A 118 -24.02 29.01 15.39
C ASP A 118 -25.32 29.28 16.16
N ILE A 119 -26.06 28.22 16.49
CA ILE A 119 -27.25 28.32 17.36
C ILE A 119 -26.83 28.92 18.71
N ARG A 120 -25.76 28.40 19.32
CA ARG A 120 -25.27 28.88 20.61
C ARG A 120 -24.84 30.35 20.54
N ASP A 121 -24.04 30.72 19.54
CA ASP A 121 -23.58 32.10 19.38
C ASP A 121 -24.77 33.06 19.19
N THR A 122 -25.78 32.64 18.43
CA THR A 122 -27.02 33.41 18.23
C THR A 122 -27.80 33.57 19.55
N LEU A 123 -27.89 32.51 20.36
CA LEU A 123 -28.55 32.55 21.67
C LEU A 123 -27.79 33.45 22.67
N ASP A 124 -26.46 33.43 22.62
CA ASP A 124 -25.57 34.27 23.44
C ASP A 124 -25.52 35.74 22.97
N GLY A 125 -26.27 36.10 21.91
CA GLY A 125 -26.31 37.46 21.36
C GLY A 125 -25.05 37.87 20.62
N LYS A 126 -24.16 36.90 20.29
CA LYS A 126 -23.00 37.13 19.44
C LYS A 126 -23.46 37.06 17.99
N VAL A 127 -23.28 38.15 17.25
CA VAL A 127 -23.51 38.14 15.81
C VAL A 127 -22.46 37.23 15.18
N SER A 128 -22.88 36.06 14.70
CA SER A 128 -22.01 35.12 13.98
C SER A 128 -21.47 35.83 12.74
N ARG A 129 -20.24 36.37 12.83
CA ARG A 129 -19.57 37.14 11.76
C ARG A 129 -19.18 36.28 10.54
N TYR A 130 -19.40 34.98 10.61
CA TYR A 130 -18.97 34.03 9.59
C TYR A 130 -20.17 33.21 9.13
N THR A 131 -20.52 33.35 7.84
CA THR A 131 -21.56 32.54 7.20
C THR A 131 -21.13 31.08 7.25
N SER A 132 -22.07 30.16 7.46
CA SER A 132 -21.84 28.71 7.49
C SER A 132 -21.09 28.19 6.26
N ALA A 133 -21.23 28.87 5.11
CA ALA A 133 -20.45 28.63 3.89
C ALA A 133 -18.95 28.97 4.02
N ASP A 134 -18.59 30.04 4.73
CA ASP A 134 -17.20 30.48 4.91
C ASP A 134 -16.44 29.59 5.89
N ARG A 135 -17.13 29.00 6.89
CA ARG A 135 -16.49 28.03 7.82
C ARG A 135 -16.31 26.65 7.20
N MET A 136 -17.18 26.25 6.28
CA MET A 136 -16.98 25.05 5.48
C MET A 136 -15.78 25.17 4.54
N ALA A 137 -15.42 26.38 4.10
CA ALA A 137 -14.21 26.58 3.31
C ALA A 137 -12.92 26.36 4.13
N ASP A 138 -12.93 26.70 5.42
CA ASP A 138 -11.75 26.59 6.29
C ASP A 138 -11.49 25.15 6.76
N TYR A 139 -12.55 24.40 7.10
CA TYR A 139 -12.44 22.96 7.46
C TYR A 139 -12.42 22.05 6.24
N GLY A 140 -13.16 22.42 5.19
CA GLY A 140 -13.04 21.84 3.87
C GLY A 140 -11.65 22.06 3.27
N GLY A 141 -10.86 23.00 3.79
CA GLY A 141 -9.43 23.18 3.49
C GLY A 141 -8.52 22.07 4.05
N ARG A 142 -8.88 21.45 5.19
CA ARG A 142 -8.12 20.33 5.78
C ARG A 142 -8.42 18.97 5.17
N VAL A 143 -9.57 18.81 4.52
CA VAL A 143 -9.91 17.62 3.70
C VAL A 143 -9.63 17.89 2.22
N ARG A 144 -9.73 19.16 1.78
CA ARG A 144 -9.12 19.56 0.52
C ARG A 144 -7.62 19.37 0.58
N SER A 145 -6.89 19.51 1.68
CA SER A 145 -5.42 19.36 1.61
C SER A 145 -4.95 18.04 0.99
N SER A 146 -5.72 16.94 1.13
CA SER A 146 -5.48 15.68 0.43
C SER A 146 -6.05 15.63 -1.00
N LEU A 147 -7.11 16.39 -1.31
CA LEU A 147 -7.70 16.50 -2.66
C LEU A 147 -7.16 17.68 -3.51
N SER A 148 -6.46 18.63 -2.89
CA SER A 148 -5.91 19.86 -3.46
C SER A 148 -4.50 19.66 -3.98
N TYR A 149 -3.92 18.48 -3.78
CA TYR A 149 -2.88 17.96 -4.67
C TYR A 149 -3.38 17.84 -6.13
N LEU A 150 -4.70 17.80 -6.36
CA LEU A 150 -5.30 17.89 -7.70
C LEU A 150 -5.69 19.32 -8.11
N SER A 151 -5.56 20.32 -7.23
CA SER A 151 -5.88 21.72 -7.54
C SER A 151 -4.91 22.44 -8.50
N PRO A 152 -3.60 22.12 -8.60
CA PRO A 152 -2.76 22.84 -9.56
C PRO A 152 -3.19 22.54 -11.01
N LEU A 153 -3.84 21.40 -11.28
CA LEU A 153 -4.27 20.97 -12.62
C LEU A 153 -5.13 21.97 -13.41
N VAL A 154 -5.80 22.92 -12.74
CA VAL A 154 -6.76 23.83 -13.38
C VAL A 154 -6.12 25.17 -13.80
N THR A 155 -4.95 25.53 -13.26
CA THR A 155 -4.24 26.77 -13.63
C THR A 155 -3.09 26.49 -14.61
N ASN A 156 -2.74 27.47 -15.45
CA ASN A 156 -1.60 27.35 -16.38
C ASN A 156 -0.30 26.93 -15.66
N MET A 157 -0.13 27.34 -14.41
CA MET A 157 1.04 26.97 -13.61
C MET A 157 1.07 25.49 -13.26
N GLY A 158 -0.07 24.87 -12.94
CA GLY A 158 -0.09 23.43 -12.68
C GLY A 158 -0.18 22.56 -13.92
N ARG A 159 -0.58 23.08 -15.09
CA ARG A 159 -0.32 22.40 -16.37
C ARG A 159 1.17 22.25 -16.61
N ILE A 160 1.97 23.28 -16.33
CA ILE A 160 3.43 23.23 -16.46
C ILE A 160 4.02 22.22 -15.47
N ILE A 161 3.58 22.25 -14.21
CA ILE A 161 4.05 21.30 -13.19
C ILE A 161 3.65 19.88 -13.56
N LEU A 162 2.44 19.65 -14.09
CA LEU A 162 2.04 18.32 -14.54
C LEU A 162 2.89 17.83 -15.71
N VAL A 163 3.15 18.68 -16.70
CA VAL A 163 4.02 18.29 -17.83
C VAL A 163 5.43 17.97 -17.33
N ALA A 164 5.96 18.74 -16.39
CA ALA A 164 7.25 18.47 -15.76
C ALA A 164 7.24 17.15 -14.96
N LEU A 165 6.16 16.87 -14.23
CA LEU A 165 6.01 15.63 -13.46
C LEU A 165 5.84 14.42 -14.37
N VAL A 166 5.08 14.55 -15.45
CA VAL A 166 4.93 13.52 -16.49
C VAL A 166 6.26 13.26 -17.16
N LEU A 167 7.03 14.29 -17.52
CA LEU A 167 8.40 14.15 -18.02
C LEU A 167 9.31 13.45 -17.01
N ALA A 168 9.22 13.80 -15.73
CA ALA A 168 9.99 13.15 -14.68
C ALA A 168 9.63 11.66 -14.55
N VAL A 169 8.33 11.32 -14.56
CA VAL A 169 7.87 9.92 -14.53
C VAL A 169 8.31 9.18 -15.79
N PHE A 170 8.20 9.77 -16.97
CA PHE A 170 8.68 9.15 -18.21
C PHE A 170 10.19 8.93 -18.19
N SER A 171 10.98 9.89 -17.72
CA SER A 171 12.42 9.71 -17.52
C SER A 171 12.72 8.64 -16.49
N PHE A 172 11.96 8.56 -15.41
CA PHE A 172 12.15 7.53 -14.37
C PHE A 172 11.79 6.14 -14.88
N VAL A 173 10.70 6.00 -15.63
CA VAL A 173 10.30 4.75 -16.29
C VAL A 173 11.31 4.37 -17.37
N TYR A 174 11.79 5.32 -18.15
CA TYR A 174 12.85 5.09 -19.14
C TYR A 174 14.13 4.61 -18.45
N LEU A 175 14.58 5.27 -17.38
CA LEU A 175 15.73 4.82 -16.60
C LEU A 175 15.48 3.49 -15.89
N PHE A 176 14.27 3.21 -15.44
CA PHE A 176 13.92 1.94 -14.80
C PHE A 176 13.89 0.78 -15.81
N LEU A 177 13.41 1.02 -17.03
CA LEU A 177 13.45 0.04 -18.12
C LEU A 177 14.86 -0.13 -18.71
N THR A 178 15.67 0.94 -18.72
CA THR A 178 17.06 0.90 -19.23
C THR A 178 18.06 0.50 -18.15
N MET A 179 17.67 0.52 -16.87
CA MET A 179 18.38 -0.20 -15.81
C MET A 179 18.14 -1.68 -16.07
N GLU A 180 19.02 -2.23 -16.90
CA GLU A 180 19.28 -3.65 -16.99
C GLU A 180 19.42 -4.18 -15.58
N SER A 181 18.43 -4.94 -15.13
CA SER A 181 18.33 -5.37 -13.74
C SER A 181 19.63 -6.08 -13.36
N GLU A 182 20.27 -5.65 -12.28
CA GLU A 182 21.47 -6.28 -11.71
C GLU A 182 21.30 -7.80 -11.52
N ASN A 183 20.05 -8.26 -11.43
CA ASN A 183 19.65 -9.66 -11.41
C ASN A 183 20.04 -10.45 -12.67
N VAL A 184 19.97 -9.85 -13.88
CA VAL A 184 20.36 -10.53 -15.14
C VAL A 184 21.87 -10.73 -15.20
N LEU A 185 22.64 -9.75 -14.73
CA LEU A 185 24.11 -9.85 -14.58
C LEU A 185 24.51 -10.86 -13.49
N LEU A 186 23.80 -10.90 -12.36
CA LEU A 186 24.04 -11.90 -11.31
C LEU A 186 23.69 -13.32 -11.76
N GLU A 187 22.65 -13.46 -12.57
CA GLU A 187 22.22 -14.75 -13.11
C GLU A 187 23.17 -15.25 -14.21
N SER A 188 23.69 -14.36 -15.05
CA SER A 188 24.76 -14.71 -16.00
C SER A 188 26.06 -15.09 -15.26
N ILE A 189 26.47 -14.35 -14.23
CA ILE A 189 27.65 -14.69 -13.43
C ILE A 189 27.51 -16.06 -12.74
N ARG A 190 26.32 -16.38 -12.20
CA ARG A 190 26.07 -17.71 -11.60
C ARG A 190 26.08 -18.82 -12.65
N SER A 191 25.51 -18.58 -13.83
CA SER A 191 25.54 -19.54 -14.94
C SER A 191 26.96 -19.79 -15.44
N ASP A 192 27.77 -18.74 -15.54
CA ASP A 192 29.17 -18.82 -15.96
C ASP A 192 30.01 -19.54 -14.90
N GLN A 193 29.80 -19.25 -13.60
CA GLN A 193 30.46 -19.98 -12.50
C GLN A 193 30.13 -21.48 -12.51
N ALA A 194 28.85 -21.84 -12.70
CA ALA A 194 28.44 -23.24 -12.77
C ALA A 194 29.02 -23.96 -14.00
N SER A 195 29.21 -23.24 -15.11
CA SER A 195 29.83 -23.79 -16.32
C SER A 195 31.35 -23.97 -16.14
N ILE A 196 32.02 -23.02 -15.49
CA ILE A 196 33.45 -23.11 -15.15
C ILE A 196 33.71 -24.27 -14.18
N GLU A 197 32.85 -24.47 -13.19
CA GLU A 197 32.99 -25.56 -12.21
C GLU A 197 32.83 -26.94 -12.89
N ARG A 198 31.81 -27.10 -13.74
CA ARG A 198 31.65 -28.33 -14.55
C ARG A 198 32.85 -28.61 -15.46
N ASN A 199 33.38 -27.57 -16.10
CA ASN A 199 34.54 -27.72 -16.97
C ASN A 199 35.81 -28.07 -16.17
N LYS A 200 35.96 -27.53 -14.95
CA LYS A 200 37.06 -27.90 -14.04
C LYS A 200 36.96 -29.35 -13.57
N ASP A 201 35.76 -29.83 -13.23
CA ASP A 201 35.56 -31.21 -12.82
C ASP A 201 35.83 -32.20 -13.97
N ALA A 202 35.38 -31.87 -15.19
CA ALA A 202 35.67 -32.66 -16.39
C ALA A 202 37.18 -32.72 -16.68
N LEU A 203 37.89 -31.59 -16.59
CA LEU A 203 39.35 -31.53 -16.71
C LEU A 203 40.07 -32.32 -15.61
N GLY A 204 39.55 -32.29 -14.38
CA GLY A 204 40.07 -33.08 -13.27
C GLY A 204 40.00 -34.58 -13.56
N GLY A 205 38.86 -35.06 -14.06
CA GLY A 205 38.67 -36.45 -14.46
C GLY A 205 39.59 -36.88 -15.61
N GLN A 206 39.65 -36.08 -16.68
CA GLN A 206 40.53 -36.36 -17.83
C GLN A 206 42.02 -36.37 -17.43
N ARG A 207 42.43 -35.49 -16.50
CA ARG A 207 43.82 -35.42 -16.02
C ARG A 207 44.19 -36.64 -15.17
N GLN A 208 43.26 -37.15 -14.37
CA GLN A 208 43.46 -38.38 -13.61
C GLN A 208 43.60 -39.59 -14.54
N GLU A 209 42.75 -39.69 -15.56
CA GLU A 209 42.83 -40.75 -16.58
C GLU A 209 44.16 -40.68 -17.36
N TYR A 210 44.61 -39.47 -17.70
CA TYR A 210 45.93 -39.23 -18.30
C TYR A 210 47.09 -39.73 -17.41
N GLU A 211 47.05 -39.44 -16.11
CA GLU A 211 48.08 -39.89 -15.17
C GLU A 211 48.11 -41.41 -15.02
N GLU A 212 46.94 -42.06 -14.93
CA GLU A 212 46.82 -43.52 -14.86
C GLU A 212 47.35 -44.21 -16.11
N ILE A 213 47.03 -43.70 -17.31
CA ILE A 213 47.54 -44.23 -18.58
C ILE A 213 49.05 -44.05 -18.66
N ARG A 214 49.57 -42.89 -18.23
CA ARG A 214 51.00 -42.61 -18.22
C ARG A 214 51.78 -43.51 -17.26
N GLU A 215 51.22 -43.82 -16.10
CA GLU A 215 51.80 -44.80 -15.18
C GLU A 215 51.82 -46.22 -15.77
N LYS A 216 50.72 -46.63 -16.42
CA LYS A 216 50.66 -47.92 -17.14
C LYS A 216 51.72 -48.02 -18.22
N ILE A 217 51.89 -46.98 -19.04
CA ILE A 217 52.95 -46.91 -20.08
C ILE A 217 54.34 -47.04 -19.44
N LYS A 218 54.65 -46.29 -18.38
CA LYS A 218 55.95 -46.40 -17.67
C LYS A 218 56.20 -47.79 -17.08
N SER A 219 55.15 -48.47 -16.63
CA SER A 219 55.26 -49.83 -16.08
C SER A 219 55.52 -50.90 -17.15
N LEU A 220 55.09 -50.65 -18.38
CA LEU A 220 55.31 -51.50 -19.54
C LEU A 220 56.67 -51.23 -20.20
N GLU A 221 57.11 -49.97 -20.24
CA GLU A 221 58.41 -49.57 -20.81
C GLU A 221 59.61 -50.17 -20.06
N ASN A 222 59.46 -50.45 -18.76
CA ASN A 222 60.50 -51.04 -17.90
C ASN A 222 60.56 -52.59 -17.93
N LYS A 223 59.77 -53.27 -18.76
CA LYS A 223 59.72 -54.74 -18.85
C LYS A 223 60.23 -55.24 -20.20
N GLU A 224 60.69 -56.49 -20.25
CA GLU A 224 61.07 -57.16 -21.49
C GLU A 224 59.79 -57.54 -22.27
N LEU A 225 59.40 -56.68 -23.22
CA LEU A 225 58.08 -56.69 -23.86
C LEU A 225 57.89 -57.87 -24.83
N ILE A 226 56.86 -58.69 -24.59
CA ILE A 226 56.34 -59.69 -25.55
C ILE A 226 55.54 -58.95 -26.65
N ARG A 227 55.30 -59.58 -27.80
CA ARG A 227 54.58 -58.98 -28.94
C ARG A 227 53.21 -58.38 -28.56
N GLU A 228 52.52 -58.99 -27.60
CA GLU A 228 51.21 -58.54 -27.11
C GLU A 228 51.34 -57.27 -26.25
N ASP A 229 52.37 -57.18 -25.40
CA ASP A 229 52.66 -55.98 -24.59
C ASP A 229 53.04 -54.77 -25.46
N ARG A 230 53.69 -55.00 -26.61
CA ARG A 230 53.99 -53.93 -27.58
C ARG A 230 52.73 -53.36 -28.24
N ILE A 231 51.74 -54.21 -28.49
CA ILE A 231 50.45 -53.78 -29.07
C ILE A 231 49.69 -52.96 -28.01
N GLN A 232 49.67 -53.40 -26.75
CA GLN A 232 49.07 -52.65 -25.66
C GLN A 232 49.76 -51.31 -25.41
N LEU A 233 51.09 -51.25 -25.49
CA LEU A 233 51.84 -50.01 -25.35
C LEU A 233 51.53 -49.03 -26.48
N LEU A 234 51.40 -49.51 -27.72
CA LEU A 234 50.99 -48.68 -28.85
C LEU A 234 49.56 -48.14 -28.67
N ASP A 235 48.62 -48.96 -28.23
CA ASP A 235 47.23 -48.57 -27.99
C ASP A 235 47.12 -47.50 -26.89
N LEU A 236 47.77 -47.74 -25.74
CA LEU A 236 47.86 -46.78 -24.64
C LEU A 236 48.54 -45.47 -25.05
N SER A 237 49.56 -45.52 -25.91
CA SER A 237 50.23 -44.31 -26.42
C SER A 237 49.36 -43.48 -27.38
N VAL A 238 48.41 -44.12 -28.07
CA VAL A 238 47.42 -43.44 -28.91
C VAL A 238 46.32 -42.83 -28.03
N GLU A 239 45.89 -43.55 -27.00
CA GLU A 239 44.93 -43.08 -26.00
C GLU A 239 45.48 -41.87 -25.22
N GLU A 240 46.75 -41.93 -24.79
CA GLU A 240 47.46 -40.81 -24.15
C GLU A 240 47.42 -39.54 -25.01
N ARG A 241 47.69 -39.66 -26.32
CA ARG A 241 47.64 -38.52 -27.24
C ARG A 241 46.24 -37.97 -27.43
N LYS A 242 45.23 -38.83 -27.54
CA LYS A 242 43.83 -38.41 -27.67
C LYS A 242 43.36 -37.65 -26.44
N ILE A 243 43.68 -38.15 -25.24
CA ILE A 243 43.31 -37.47 -23.99
C ILE A 243 44.06 -36.14 -23.87
N LYS A 244 45.34 -36.09 -24.27
CA LYS A 244 46.10 -34.84 -24.31
C LYS A 244 45.48 -33.79 -25.24
N GLU A 245 45.05 -34.19 -26.43
CA GLU A 245 44.35 -33.30 -27.38
C GLU A 245 43.00 -32.81 -26.82
N LEU A 246 42.26 -33.67 -26.11
CA LEU A 246 41.01 -33.28 -25.45
C LEU A 246 41.25 -32.26 -24.35
N ILE A 247 42.26 -32.48 -23.49
CA ILE A 247 42.63 -31.54 -22.43
C ILE A 247 43.05 -30.18 -23.01
N GLU A 248 43.83 -30.17 -24.09
CA GLU A 248 44.29 -28.94 -24.75
C GLU A 248 43.12 -28.17 -25.39
N LYS A 249 42.18 -28.88 -26.02
CA LYS A 249 40.98 -28.29 -26.59
C LYS A 249 40.03 -27.73 -25.52
N ASP A 250 39.85 -28.46 -24.42
CA ASP A 250 38.99 -28.04 -23.32
C ASP A 250 39.60 -26.84 -22.57
N LEU A 251 40.94 -26.77 -22.43
CA LEU A 251 41.64 -25.59 -21.92
C LEU A 251 41.43 -24.34 -22.78
N LEU A 252 41.51 -24.46 -24.11
CA LEU A 252 41.26 -23.36 -25.04
C LEU A 252 39.79 -22.87 -25.06
N SER A 253 38.86 -23.68 -24.55
CA SER A 253 37.45 -23.32 -24.45
C SER A 253 37.08 -22.57 -23.16
N ILE A 254 38.02 -22.50 -22.20
CA ILE A 254 37.86 -21.83 -20.90
C ILE A 254 38.53 -20.44 -20.89
N GLU A 255 39.45 -20.18 -21.82
CA GLU A 255 40.12 -18.88 -22.04
C GLU A 255 39.27 -17.94 -22.93
#